data_AF-A0AAU4LI09-F1
#
_entry.id   AF-A0AAU4LI09-F1
#
_cell.length_a   1.000
_cell.length_b   1.000
_cell.length_c   1.000
_cell.angle_alpha   90.00
_cell.angle_beta   90.00
_cell.angle_gamma   90.00
#
_symmetry.space_group_name_H-M   'P 1'
#
loop_
_entity.id
_entity.type
_entity.pdbx_description
1 polymer ?
#
loop_
_entity_poly.entity_id
_entity_poly.type
_entity_poly.pdbx_seq_one_letter_code
_entity_poly.pdbx_strand_id
1 'polypeptide(L)'
;MIEIAPGNPDSAEPWRNLLPVVELLLAHGNRYVPGREGFIEDPHGGAECDLELPLDFDLLAAEVTFPDTVDARPEGDGILDRGTWCLISGPGERASRIVMPKRID
;
A
#
# COMPACT_ATOMS: atom_id res chain seq x y z
N MET A 1 8.27 -8.13 -14.90
CA MET A 1 7.51 -8.95 -13.92
C MET A 1 8.31 -9.13 -12.64
N ILE A 2 7.81 -8.53 -11.56
CA ILE A 2 8.32 -8.50 -10.20
C ILE A 2 7.43 -9.44 -9.37
N GLU A 3 8.05 -10.41 -8.71
CA GLU A 3 7.33 -11.32 -7.81
C GLU A 3 7.39 -10.78 -6.38
N ILE A 4 6.23 -10.56 -5.78
CA ILE A 4 6.12 -10.10 -4.40
C ILE A 4 5.99 -11.32 -3.48
N ALA A 5 6.89 -11.42 -2.51
CA ALA A 5 6.79 -12.43 -1.48
C ALA A 5 5.69 -12.08 -0.45
N PRO A 6 5.04 -13.08 0.19
CA PRO A 6 4.15 -12.82 1.32
C PRO A 6 4.86 -12.03 2.42
N GLY A 7 4.15 -11.11 3.06
CA GLY A 7 4.66 -10.36 4.19
C GLY A 7 4.97 -11.27 5.39
N ASN A 8 6.00 -10.92 6.15
CA ASN A 8 6.34 -11.60 7.40
C ASN A 8 5.83 -10.79 8.60
N PRO A 9 4.81 -11.25 9.34
CA PRO A 9 4.25 -10.52 10.49
C PRO A 9 5.26 -10.34 11.64
N ASP A 10 6.28 -11.19 11.74
CA ASP A 10 7.31 -11.12 12.78
C ASP A 10 8.51 -10.24 12.37
N SER A 11 8.45 -9.62 11.18
CA SER A 11 9.50 -8.73 10.68
C SER A 11 9.50 -7.38 11.40
N ALA A 12 10.69 -6.85 11.69
CA ALA A 12 10.84 -5.46 12.13
C ALA A 12 10.51 -4.44 11.01
N GLU A 13 10.45 -4.89 9.75
CA GLU A 13 10.09 -4.08 8.59
C GLU A 13 8.92 -4.78 7.88
N PRO A 14 7.68 -4.66 8.40
CA PRO A 14 6.51 -5.39 7.88
C PRO A 14 6.11 -4.99 6.46
N TRP A 15 6.52 -3.79 6.01
CA TRP A 15 6.25 -3.20 4.70
C TRP A 15 7.25 -3.60 3.61
N ARG A 16 8.34 -4.29 3.96
CA ARG A 16 9.48 -4.49 3.06
C ARG A 16 9.10 -5.21 1.77
N ASN A 17 8.18 -6.17 1.82
CA ASN A 17 7.75 -6.91 0.64
C ASN A 17 6.99 -6.03 -0.37
N LEU A 18 6.36 -4.94 0.08
CA LEU A 18 5.62 -4.01 -0.76
C LEU A 18 6.47 -2.84 -1.29
N LEU A 19 7.73 -2.69 -0.87
CA LEU A 19 8.62 -1.66 -1.40
C LEU A 19 8.73 -1.66 -2.93
N PRO A 20 8.91 -2.81 -3.61
CA PRO A 20 9.07 -2.80 -5.07
C PRO A 20 7.83 -2.25 -5.79
N VAL A 21 6.65 -2.38 -5.18
CA VAL A 21 5.39 -1.84 -5.70
C VAL A 21 5.39 -0.31 -5.63
N VAL A 22 5.79 0.25 -4.49
CA VAL A 22 5.91 1.70 -4.32
C VAL A 22 6.97 2.26 -5.26
N GLU A 23 8.14 1.63 -5.33
CA GLU A 23 9.24 2.05 -6.21
C GLU A 23 8.82 2.07 -7.69
N LEU A 24 8.07 1.04 -8.14
CA LEU A 24 7.52 0.98 -9.49
C LEU A 24 6.56 2.16 -9.75
N LEU A 25 5.62 2.41 -8.85
CA LEU A 25 4.64 3.49 -8.99
C LEU A 25 5.31 4.88 -9.02
N LEU A 26 6.34 5.09 -8.18
CA LEU A 26 7.14 6.33 -8.19
C LEU A 26 7.92 6.50 -9.48
N ALA A 27 8.55 5.43 -9.97
CA ALA A 27 9.28 5.44 -11.25
C ALA A 27 8.36 5.79 -12.44
N HIS A 28 7.06 5.51 -12.32
CA HIS A 28 6.04 5.82 -13.32
C HIS A 28 5.26 7.11 -13.05
N GLY A 29 5.79 7.98 -12.18
CA GLY A 29 5.32 9.36 -12.04
C GLY A 29 4.38 9.62 -10.88
N ASN A 30 4.07 8.59 -10.05
CA ASN A 30 3.46 8.81 -8.75
C ASN A 30 4.46 9.48 -7.80
N ARG A 31 3.97 9.98 -6.66
CA ARG A 31 4.76 10.72 -5.68
C ARG A 31 4.27 10.40 -4.28
N TYR A 32 5.13 10.55 -3.30
CA TYR A 32 4.68 10.56 -1.91
C TYR A 32 3.80 11.77 -1.64
N VAL A 33 2.85 11.62 -0.72
CA VAL A 33 2.16 12.77 -0.14
C VAL A 33 3.17 13.63 0.64
N PRO A 34 3.22 14.96 0.44
CA PRO A 34 4.17 15.82 1.15
C PRO A 34 4.08 15.70 2.67
N GLY A 35 5.21 15.45 3.33
CA GLY A 35 5.31 15.25 4.77
C GLY A 35 4.90 13.86 5.26
N ARG A 36 4.66 12.92 4.34
CA ARG A 36 4.33 11.50 4.60
C ARG A 36 5.10 10.59 3.64
N GLU A 37 6.40 10.83 3.52
CA GLU A 37 7.28 10.10 2.61
C GLU A 37 7.62 8.69 3.12
N GLY A 38 7.48 7.69 2.24
CA GLY A 38 7.76 6.29 2.55
C GLY A 38 6.65 5.61 3.35
N PHE A 39 6.99 4.45 3.92
CA PHE A 39 6.12 3.74 4.85
C PHE A 39 6.25 4.34 6.25
N ILE A 40 5.11 4.61 6.87
CA ILE A 40 4.98 5.05 8.26
C ILE A 40 4.40 3.88 9.04
N GLU A 41 5.08 3.45 10.09
CA GLU A 41 4.63 2.35 10.94
C GLU A 41 3.45 2.78 11.82
N ASP A 42 2.43 1.92 11.90
CA ASP A 42 1.31 2.12 12.80
C ASP A 42 1.69 1.62 14.21
N PRO A 43 1.52 2.41 15.28
CA PRO A 43 1.80 2.00 16.66
C PRO A 43 1.03 0.75 17.13
N HIS A 44 -0.09 0.41 16.48
CA HIS A 44 -0.92 -0.76 16.73
C HIS A 44 -0.56 -1.96 15.84
N GLY A 45 0.43 -1.81 14.95
CA GLY A 45 0.94 -2.84 14.05
C GLY A 45 0.64 -2.57 12.58
N GLY A 46 1.58 -2.97 11.72
CA GLY A 46 1.53 -2.72 10.28
C GLY A 46 2.19 -1.40 9.89
N ALA A 47 1.95 -0.97 8.66
CA ALA A 47 2.50 0.28 8.14
C ALA A 47 1.66 0.81 6.96
N GLU A 48 1.75 2.10 6.70
CA GLU A 48 1.05 2.72 5.57
C GLU A 48 1.97 3.60 4.74
N CYS A 49 1.77 3.58 3.42
CA CYS A 49 2.42 4.46 2.46
C CYS A 49 1.35 5.20 1.65
N ASP A 50 1.38 6.53 1.68
CA ASP A 50 0.42 7.36 0.96
C ASP A 50 1.04 7.95 -0.30
N LEU A 51 0.38 7.72 -1.44
CA LEU A 51 0.77 8.24 -2.75
C LEU A 51 -0.17 9.34 -3.25
N GLU A 52 0.40 10.40 -3.82
CA GLU A 52 -0.31 11.61 -4.22
C GLU A 52 -1.29 11.38 -5.37
N LEU A 53 -0.95 10.51 -6.33
CA LEU A 53 -1.76 10.19 -7.49
C LEU A 53 -2.45 8.81 -7.33
N PRO A 54 -3.55 8.56 -8.07
CA PRO A 54 -4.15 7.23 -8.13
C PRO A 54 -3.14 6.15 -8.49
N LEU A 55 -3.31 4.97 -7.90
CA LEU A 55 -2.46 3.82 -8.20
C LEU A 55 -2.76 3.32 -9.61
N ASP A 56 -1.71 3.07 -10.40
CA ASP A 56 -1.85 2.55 -11.75
C ASP A 56 -2.01 1.03 -11.72
N PHE A 57 -3.24 0.55 -11.61
CA PHE A 57 -3.52 -0.88 -11.52
C PHE A 57 -3.27 -1.64 -12.83
N ASP A 58 -3.32 -0.96 -13.98
CA ASP A 58 -2.98 -1.58 -15.26
C ASP A 58 -1.47 -1.86 -15.34
N LEU A 59 -0.65 -0.90 -14.90
CA LEU A 59 0.80 -1.09 -14.72
C LEU A 59 1.10 -2.24 -13.75
N LEU A 60 0.43 -2.25 -12.60
CA LEU A 60 0.63 -3.28 -11.57
C LEU A 60 0.25 -4.67 -12.08
N ALA A 61 -0.87 -4.80 -12.81
CA ALA A 61 -1.27 -6.07 -13.40
C ALA A 61 -0.29 -6.55 -14.49
N ALA A 62 0.37 -5.64 -15.19
CA ALA A 62 1.38 -5.97 -16.20
C ALA A 62 2.74 -6.37 -15.59
N GLU A 63 3.14 -5.72 -14.51
CA GLU A 63 4.51 -5.81 -13.99
C GLU A 63 4.64 -6.55 -12.67
N VAL A 64 3.57 -6.80 -11.92
CA VAL A 64 3.63 -7.33 -10.56
C VAL A 64 2.78 -8.59 -10.42
N THR A 65 3.36 -9.62 -9.80
CA THR A 65 2.59 -10.79 -9.32
C THR A 65 2.48 -10.71 -7.80
N PHE A 66 1.25 -10.55 -7.32
CA PHE A 66 0.94 -10.47 -5.88
C PHE A 66 0.73 -11.86 -5.28
N PRO A 67 1.15 -12.09 -4.02
CA PRO A 67 0.79 -13.28 -3.26
C PRO A 67 -0.68 -13.19 -2.82
N ASP A 68 -1.24 -14.32 -2.37
CA ASP A 68 -2.63 -14.43 -1.90
C ASP A 68 -2.93 -13.64 -0.61
N THR A 69 -1.90 -13.19 0.10
CA THR A 69 -2.04 -12.29 1.25
C THR A 69 -2.25 -10.84 0.85
N VAL A 70 -1.94 -10.48 -0.40
CA VAL A 70 -2.00 -9.09 -0.89
C VAL A 70 -3.23 -8.89 -1.76
N ASP A 71 -4.12 -8.03 -1.28
CA ASP A 71 -5.33 -7.64 -2.00
C ASP A 71 -5.07 -6.30 -2.72
N ALA A 72 -4.99 -6.33 -4.05
CA ALA A 72 -5.13 -5.13 -4.87
C ALA A 72 -6.61 -4.76 -4.97
N ARG A 73 -6.97 -3.53 -4.60
CA ARG A 73 -8.35 -3.03 -4.53
C ARG A 73 -8.53 -1.81 -5.45
N PRO A 74 -8.68 -2.01 -6.77
CA PRO A 74 -8.80 -0.90 -7.73
C PRO A 74 -9.93 0.07 -7.41
N GLU A 75 -11.08 -0.42 -6.95
CA GLU A 75 -12.24 0.39 -6.60
C GLU A 75 -11.98 1.28 -5.39
N GLY A 76 -11.09 0.83 -4.50
CA GLY A 76 -10.66 1.56 -3.32
C GLY A 76 -9.42 2.39 -3.56
N ASP A 77 -8.71 2.25 -4.68
CA ASP A 77 -7.42 2.89 -4.93
C ASP A 77 -6.35 2.52 -3.88
N GLY A 78 -6.29 1.24 -3.51
CA GLY A 78 -5.38 0.75 -2.48
C GLY A 78 -4.87 -0.68 -2.68
N ILE A 79 -3.76 -1.01 -2.02
CA ILE A 79 -3.13 -2.35 -2.01
C ILE A 79 -2.83 -2.72 -0.55
N LEU A 80 -3.45 -3.79 -0.04
CA LEU A 80 -3.33 -4.21 1.35
C LEU A 80 -2.68 -5.59 1.43
N ASP A 81 -1.56 -5.70 2.14
CA ASP A 81 -1.08 -6.99 2.62
C ASP A 81 -1.77 -7.36 3.94
N ARG A 82 -2.63 -8.37 3.91
CA ARG A 82 -3.32 -8.88 5.12
C ARG A 82 -2.40 -9.66 6.05
N GLY A 83 -1.23 -10.11 5.57
CA GLY A 83 -0.25 -10.81 6.38
C GLY A 83 0.45 -9.87 7.37
N THR A 84 0.73 -8.65 6.96
CA THR A 84 1.46 -7.64 7.75
C THR A 84 0.63 -6.40 8.10
N TRP A 85 -0.61 -6.32 7.61
CA TRP A 85 -1.46 -5.13 7.68
C TRP A 85 -0.80 -3.88 7.07
N CYS A 86 0.01 -4.08 6.03
CA CYS A 86 0.67 -3.00 5.32
C CYS A 86 -0.18 -2.51 4.16
N LEU A 87 -0.37 -1.19 4.07
CA LEU A 87 -1.22 -0.57 3.06
C LEU A 87 -0.45 0.44 2.21
N ILE A 88 -0.64 0.37 0.88
CA ILE A 88 -0.36 1.45 -0.05
C ILE A 88 -1.69 2.10 -0.44
N SER A 89 -1.80 3.41 -0.29
CA SER A 89 -3.03 4.16 -0.54
C SER A 89 -2.83 5.27 -1.58
N GLY A 90 -3.69 5.30 -2.60
CA GLY A 90 -3.91 6.48 -3.42
C GLY A 90 -4.99 7.41 -2.84
N PRO A 91 -5.33 8.52 -3.53
CA PRO A 91 -6.36 9.47 -3.11
C PRO A 91 -7.73 8.85 -2.83
N GLY A 92 -8.14 7.81 -3.56
CA GLY A 92 -9.44 7.15 -3.36
C GLY A 92 -9.55 6.47 -1.99
N GLU A 93 -8.53 5.70 -1.61
CA GLU A 93 -8.51 4.96 -0.34
C GLU A 93 -8.46 5.94 0.83
N ARG A 94 -7.68 7.02 0.70
CA ARG A 94 -7.63 8.07 1.72
C ARG A 94 -8.96 8.78 1.89
N ALA A 95 -9.68 9.07 0.82
CA ALA A 95 -10.99 9.72 0.91
C ALA A 95 -12.02 8.84 1.62
N SER A 96 -12.01 7.52 1.37
CA SER A 96 -12.95 6.57 2.00
C SER A 96 -12.75 6.49 3.52
N ARG A 97 -11.49 6.53 3.98
CA ARG A 97 -11.12 6.53 5.41
C ARG A 97 -11.61 7.78 6.17
N ILE A 98 -11.66 8.94 5.51
CA ILE A 98 -12.16 10.18 6.11
C ILE A 98 -13.69 10.11 6.30
N VAL A 99 -14.39 9.44 5.38
CA VAL A 99 -15.85 9.32 5.40
C VAL A 99 -16.31 8.26 6.40
N MET A 100 -15.48 7.26 6.69
CA MET A 100 -15.75 6.34 7.80
C MET A 100 -15.63 7.10 9.13
N PRO A 101 -16.71 7.25 9.92
CA PRO A 101 -16.57 7.75 11.28
C PRO A 101 -15.62 6.81 12.03
N LYS A 102 -14.62 7.35 12.72
CA LYS A 102 -13.79 6.58 13.64
C LYS A 102 -14.72 5.70 14.47
N ARG A 103 -14.52 4.38 14.43
CA ARG A 103 -15.11 3.49 15.42
C ARG A 103 -14.74 4.07 16.78
N ILE A 104 -15.73 4.61 17.47
CA ILE A 104 -15.63 4.88 18.89
C ILE A 104 -15.73 3.50 19.53
N ASP A 105 -14.64 3.05 20.13
CA ASP A 105 -14.63 1.84 20.97
C ASP A 105 -15.62 1.98 22.14
#